data_AF-A0A662RTC5-F1
#
_entry.id   AF-A0A662RTC5-F1
#
_cell.length_a   1.000
_cell.length_b   1.000
_cell.length_c   1.000
_cell.angle_alpha   90.00
_cell.angle_beta   90.00
_cell.angle_gamma   90.00
#
_symmetry.space_group_name_H-M   'P 1'
#
loop_
_entity.id
_entity.type
_entity.pdbx_description
1 polymer ?
#
loop_
_entity_poly.entity_id
_entity_poly.type
_entity_poly.pdbx_seq_one_letter_code
_entity_poly.pdbx_strand_id
1 'polypeptide(L)'
;MRFKKIRKRDGRIEEFNAEKITNAIAKAGAATQEFGRDVAKKLTLKVLSLAEEVIKSDIPTVEEIQDIVEEVLLTSPYKKTAKAYIIYRDQHAKIREIVERADVSLVDQYIQKLDWQVRENSNMTFSLQGLNNYISSQISRIYWLNKIYPPEVKRAHVEGDFHIHDLNLLAVYTYYGKEVVIAYVNGLKLLSFEQLYEIVDEKEELLSERDSAFAKYPKNVFVLDREGFVRVKRIVKKRKDRRMRFIRNEGGRSVIVTEDHPMITEKGEKIASEVVANKDKTLTVDIKSLLKDEKLFYKNEIDLLEEIKKRM
;
A
#
# COMPACT_ATOMS: atom_id res chain seq x y z
N MET A 1 16.52 -35.36 14.48
CA MET A 1 16.88 -34.20 13.64
C MET A 1 18.15 -34.43 12.84
N ARG A 2 17.95 -34.83 11.58
CA ARG A 2 19.02 -35.19 10.63
C ARG A 2 19.82 -33.98 10.14
N PHE A 3 19.17 -32.86 9.86
CA PHE A 3 19.83 -31.63 9.41
C PHE A 3 20.03 -30.64 10.56
N LYS A 4 21.28 -30.20 10.76
CA LYS A 4 21.68 -29.18 11.75
C LYS A 4 21.80 -27.78 11.15
N LYS A 5 21.86 -27.67 9.83
CA LYS A 5 22.08 -26.42 9.10
C LYS A 5 20.98 -26.20 8.07
N ILE A 6 20.80 -24.94 7.66
CA ILE A 6 19.84 -24.53 6.65
C ILE A 6 20.49 -23.53 5.69
N ARG A 7 20.27 -23.71 4.38
CA ARG A 7 20.70 -22.77 3.34
C ARG A 7 19.65 -21.68 3.17
N LYS A 8 20.06 -20.45 3.43
CA LYS A 8 19.29 -19.22 3.23
C LYS A 8 19.19 -18.89 1.74
N ARG A 9 18.24 -18.02 1.39
CA ARG A 9 17.97 -17.62 0.00
C ARG A 9 19.15 -16.89 -0.65
N ASP A 10 19.92 -16.16 0.14
CA ASP A 10 21.15 -15.47 -0.26
C ASP A 10 22.38 -16.39 -0.31
N GLY A 11 22.18 -17.71 -0.21
CA GLY A 11 23.24 -18.72 -0.23
C GLY A 11 23.96 -18.93 1.11
N ARG A 12 23.74 -18.08 2.12
CA ARG A 12 24.35 -18.26 3.45
C ARG A 12 23.87 -19.56 4.11
N ILE A 13 24.72 -20.17 4.93
CA ILE A 13 24.38 -21.36 5.70
C ILE A 13 24.30 -20.96 7.18
N GLU A 14 23.15 -21.20 7.81
CA GLU A 14 22.89 -20.92 9.22
C GLU A 14 22.58 -22.21 9.99
N GLU A 15 22.68 -22.16 11.32
CA GLU A 15 22.16 -23.22 12.18
C GLU A 15 20.64 -23.32 12.05
N PHE A 16 20.15 -24.56 11.95
CA PHE A 16 18.74 -24.85 11.83
C PHE A 16 18.02 -24.52 13.15
N ASN A 17 16.90 -23.81 13.07
CA ASN A 17 16.10 -23.46 14.24
C ASN A 17 14.61 -23.71 13.97
N ALA A 18 14.06 -24.78 14.57
CA ALA A 18 12.65 -25.16 14.45
C ALA A 18 11.69 -24.07 14.93
N GLU A 19 12.12 -23.21 15.86
CA GLU A 19 11.29 -22.12 16.38
C GLU A 19 10.93 -21.11 15.29
N LYS A 20 11.77 -20.94 14.26
CA LYS A 20 11.44 -20.10 13.10
C LYS A 20 10.23 -20.66 12.34
N ILE A 21 10.08 -21.98 12.26
CA ILE A 21 8.92 -22.66 11.64
C ILE A 21 7.69 -22.48 12.53
N THR A 22 7.81 -22.77 13.84
CA THR A 22 6.73 -22.58 14.81
C THR A 22 6.17 -21.16 14.74
N ASN A 23 7.04 -20.15 14.72
CA ASN A 23 6.64 -18.75 14.65
C ASN A 23 5.91 -18.42 13.35
N ALA A 24 6.37 -18.94 12.20
CA ALA A 24 5.71 -18.71 10.92
C ALA A 24 4.30 -19.33 10.89
N ILE A 25 4.16 -20.57 11.35
CA ILE A 25 2.86 -21.27 11.43
C ILE A 25 1.93 -20.58 12.44
N ALA A 26 2.45 -20.18 13.61
CA ALA A 26 1.67 -19.48 14.64
C ALA A 26 1.17 -18.11 14.15
N LYS A 27 1.98 -17.37 13.41
CA LYS A 27 1.55 -16.09 12.80
C LYS A 27 0.42 -16.30 11.81
N ALA A 28 0.49 -17.33 10.98
CA ALA A 28 -0.57 -17.64 10.03
C ALA A 28 -1.86 -18.07 10.75
N GLY A 29 -1.76 -18.93 11.77
CA GLY A 29 -2.91 -19.36 12.57
C GLY A 29 -3.55 -18.22 13.37
N ALA A 30 -2.76 -17.29 13.88
CA ALA A 30 -3.25 -16.09 14.55
C ALA A 30 -3.98 -15.14 13.59
N ALA A 31 -3.45 -14.95 12.38
CA ALA A 31 -4.05 -14.08 11.37
C ALA A 31 -5.41 -14.59 10.88
N THR A 32 -5.62 -15.91 10.87
CA THR A 32 -6.89 -16.54 10.49
C THR A 32 -7.79 -16.88 11.67
N GLN A 33 -7.29 -16.71 12.90
CA GLN A 33 -7.94 -17.08 14.15
C GLN A 33 -8.32 -18.57 14.26
N GLU A 34 -7.70 -19.45 13.46
CA GLU A 34 -7.99 -20.89 13.49
C GLU A 34 -7.26 -21.60 14.64
N PHE A 35 -6.09 -21.11 15.04
CA PHE A 35 -5.33 -21.70 16.14
C PHE A 35 -4.22 -20.80 16.70
N GLY A 36 -3.79 -21.12 17.93
CA GLY A 36 -2.67 -20.46 18.61
C GLY A 36 -1.35 -21.24 18.57
N ARG A 37 -0.36 -20.74 19.32
CA ARG A 37 1.02 -21.26 19.31
C ARG A 37 1.14 -22.75 19.66
N ASP A 38 0.28 -23.28 20.52
CA ASP A 38 0.37 -24.71 20.93
C ASP A 38 0.05 -25.66 19.78
N VAL A 39 -0.94 -25.33 18.97
CA VAL A 39 -1.25 -26.07 17.74
C VAL A 39 -0.13 -25.88 16.72
N ALA A 40 0.42 -24.66 16.59
CA ALA A 40 1.55 -24.39 15.70
C ALA A 40 2.79 -25.24 16.04
N LYS A 41 3.07 -25.46 17.34
CA LYS A 41 4.13 -26.39 17.79
C LYS A 41 3.84 -27.82 17.34
N LYS A 42 2.61 -28.30 17.49
CA LYS A 42 2.20 -29.65 17.02
C LYS A 42 2.35 -29.80 15.51
N LEU A 43 1.94 -28.79 14.74
CA LEU A 43 2.12 -28.77 13.28
C LEU A 43 3.61 -28.71 12.91
N THR A 44 4.43 -27.97 13.66
CA THR A 44 5.88 -27.92 13.44
C THR A 44 6.51 -29.29 13.63
N LEU A 45 6.13 -30.06 14.64
CA LEU A 45 6.63 -31.43 14.81
C LEU A 45 6.29 -32.32 13.60
N LYS A 46 5.10 -32.16 13.02
CA LYS A 46 4.72 -32.86 11.76
C LYS A 46 5.59 -32.42 10.59
N VAL A 47 5.83 -31.12 10.44
CA VAL A 47 6.73 -30.57 9.41
C VAL A 47 8.14 -31.15 9.56
N LEU A 48 8.67 -31.22 10.77
CA LEU A 48 10.00 -31.77 11.03
C LEU A 48 10.07 -33.26 10.68
N SER A 49 9.05 -34.04 11.07
CA SER A 49 8.97 -35.46 10.74
C SER A 49 8.92 -35.70 9.22
N LEU A 50 8.07 -34.94 8.51
CA LEU A 50 7.94 -35.06 7.05
C LEU A 50 9.21 -34.58 6.34
N ALA A 51 9.88 -33.55 6.85
CA ALA A 51 11.13 -33.07 6.31
C ALA A 51 12.29 -34.07 6.47
N GLU A 52 12.34 -34.83 7.56
CA GLU A 52 13.31 -35.91 7.72
C GLU A 52 13.11 -37.06 6.73
N GLU A 53 11.85 -37.32 6.34
CA GLU A 53 11.49 -38.38 5.40
C GLU A 53 11.75 -37.97 3.94
N VAL A 54 11.35 -36.75 3.58
CA VAL A 54 11.36 -36.28 2.18
C VAL A 54 12.72 -35.69 1.78
N ILE A 55 13.37 -34.93 2.66
CA ILE A 55 14.60 -34.22 2.31
C ILE A 55 15.81 -35.13 2.51
N LYS A 56 16.45 -35.51 1.40
CA LYS A 56 17.65 -36.35 1.41
C LYS A 56 18.96 -35.59 1.64
N SER A 57 18.94 -34.26 1.50
CA SER A 57 20.08 -33.37 1.74
C SER A 57 20.30 -33.11 3.23
N ASP A 58 21.57 -33.03 3.65
CA ASP A 58 21.94 -32.67 5.03
C ASP A 58 21.81 -31.16 5.31
N ILE A 59 21.65 -30.34 4.26
CA ILE A 59 21.45 -28.89 4.33
C ILE A 59 20.23 -28.54 3.46
N PRO A 60 19.00 -28.59 4.02
CA PRO A 60 17.81 -28.12 3.34
C PRO A 60 17.90 -26.62 3.05
N THR A 61 17.22 -26.20 2.00
CA THR A 61 16.95 -24.80 1.68
C THR A 61 15.73 -24.30 2.45
N VAL A 62 15.61 -22.97 2.55
CA VAL A 62 14.40 -22.35 3.14
C VAL A 62 13.15 -22.72 2.34
N GLU A 63 13.23 -22.86 1.01
CA GLU A 63 12.06 -23.18 0.17
C GLU A 63 11.57 -24.62 0.38
N GLU A 64 12.48 -25.61 0.44
CA GLU A 64 12.10 -27.01 0.72
C GLU A 64 11.35 -27.14 2.05
N ILE A 65 11.79 -26.42 3.10
CA ILE A 65 11.07 -26.40 4.38
C ILE A 65 9.70 -25.72 4.25
N GLN A 66 9.59 -24.65 3.46
CA GLN A 66 8.32 -23.96 3.25
C GLN A 66 7.31 -24.82 2.48
N ASP A 67 7.75 -25.58 1.47
CA ASP A 67 6.90 -26.52 0.73
C ASP A 67 6.28 -27.57 1.67
N ILE A 68 7.07 -28.07 2.60
CA ILE A 68 6.61 -29.04 3.60
C ILE A 68 5.64 -28.39 4.60
N VAL A 69 5.88 -27.13 5.00
CA VAL A 69 4.93 -26.39 5.85
C VAL A 69 3.58 -26.26 5.15
N GLU A 70 3.57 -25.94 3.86
CA GLU A 70 2.34 -25.86 3.07
C GLU A 70 1.61 -27.20 2.99
N GLU A 71 2.33 -28.28 2.72
CA GLU A 71 1.75 -29.63 2.66
C GLU A 71 1.11 -30.03 4.00
N VAL A 72 1.80 -29.77 5.12
CA VAL A 72 1.27 -30.05 6.46
C VAL A 72 0.05 -29.20 6.77
N LEU A 73 0.03 -27.92 6.36
CA LEU A 73 -1.15 -27.06 6.55
C LEU A 73 -2.31 -27.48 5.65
N LEU A 74 -2.05 -27.86 4.40
CA LEU A 74 -3.04 -28.32 3.43
C LEU A 74 -3.68 -29.64 3.87
N THR A 75 -2.92 -30.56 4.45
CA THR A 75 -3.44 -31.83 5.00
C THR A 75 -4.10 -31.68 6.37
N SER A 76 -3.93 -30.53 7.04
CA SER A 76 -4.58 -30.21 8.31
C SER A 76 -6.07 -29.80 8.14
N PRO A 77 -6.86 -29.75 9.22
CA PRO A 77 -8.20 -29.16 9.20
C PRO A 77 -8.20 -27.64 9.02
N TYR A 78 -7.06 -26.95 9.14
CA TYR A 78 -6.93 -25.49 9.14
C TYR A 78 -6.79 -24.91 7.73
N LYS A 79 -7.85 -25.08 6.92
CA LYS A 79 -7.84 -24.73 5.49
C LYS A 79 -7.68 -23.23 5.23
N LYS A 80 -8.22 -22.37 6.11
CA LYS A 80 -8.05 -20.91 5.94
C LYS A 80 -6.60 -20.51 6.16
N THR A 81 -5.95 -21.11 7.15
CA THR A 81 -4.54 -20.87 7.47
C THR A 81 -3.64 -21.37 6.36
N ALA A 82 -3.90 -22.54 5.79
CA ALA A 82 -3.17 -23.05 4.63
C ALA A 82 -3.22 -22.06 3.46
N LYS A 83 -4.42 -21.62 3.08
CA LYS A 83 -4.62 -20.64 2.00
C LYS A 83 -3.90 -19.31 2.31
N ALA A 84 -4.04 -18.80 3.53
CA ALA A 84 -3.40 -17.55 3.94
C ALA A 84 -1.87 -17.64 3.91
N TYR A 85 -1.30 -18.76 4.35
CA TYR A 85 0.14 -19.01 4.34
C TYR A 85 0.70 -19.03 2.90
N ILE A 86 0.05 -19.77 2.00
CA ILE A 86 0.44 -19.88 0.58
C ILE A 86 0.41 -18.51 -0.09
N ILE A 87 -0.68 -17.76 0.08
CA ILE A 87 -0.81 -16.41 -0.49
C ILE A 87 0.27 -15.47 0.05
N TYR A 88 0.53 -15.52 1.36
CA TYR A 88 1.54 -14.67 1.99
C TYR A 88 2.96 -14.99 1.49
N ARG A 89 3.28 -16.28 1.31
CA ARG A 89 4.56 -16.73 0.77
C ARG A 89 4.75 -16.25 -0.68
N ASP A 90 3.75 -16.44 -1.53
CA ASP A 90 3.76 -15.99 -2.94
C ASP A 90 3.92 -14.46 -3.04
N GLN A 91 3.17 -13.70 -2.26
CA GLN A 91 3.31 -12.24 -2.19
C GLN A 91 4.74 -11.83 -1.80
N HIS A 92 5.32 -12.48 -0.79
CA HIS A 92 6.69 -12.17 -0.35
C HIS A 92 7.75 -12.64 -1.34
N ALA A 93 7.51 -13.72 -2.10
CA ALA A 93 8.38 -14.14 -3.19
C ALA A 93 8.39 -13.09 -4.30
N LYS A 94 7.22 -12.60 -4.72
CA LYS A 94 7.07 -11.53 -5.71
C LYS A 94 7.73 -10.23 -5.27
N ILE A 95 7.56 -9.84 -4.01
CA ILE A 95 8.24 -8.65 -3.46
C ILE A 95 9.76 -8.82 -3.51
N ARG A 96 10.29 -10.01 -3.17
CA ARG A 96 11.73 -10.28 -3.24
C ARG A 96 12.27 -10.29 -4.66
N GLU A 97 11.60 -10.95 -5.59
CA GLU A 97 11.96 -10.95 -7.02
C GLU A 97 12.06 -9.52 -7.54
N ILE A 98 11.17 -8.64 -7.08
CA ILE A 98 11.18 -7.24 -7.44
C ILE A 98 12.31 -6.46 -6.76
N VAL A 99 12.59 -6.69 -5.47
CA VAL A 99 13.72 -6.05 -4.78
C VAL A 99 15.05 -6.50 -5.35
N GLU A 100 15.18 -7.78 -5.73
CA GLU A 100 16.35 -8.32 -6.42
C GLU A 100 16.47 -7.77 -7.85
N ARG A 101 15.35 -7.54 -8.55
CA ARG A 101 15.34 -6.85 -9.86
C ARG A 101 15.50 -5.33 -9.76
N ALA A 102 15.25 -4.74 -8.59
CA ALA A 102 15.45 -3.31 -8.34
C ALA A 102 16.93 -2.93 -8.18
N ASP A 103 17.83 -3.90 -8.39
CA ASP A 103 19.25 -3.69 -8.60
C ASP A 103 19.53 -2.88 -9.89
N VAL A 104 20.78 -2.44 -10.09
CA VAL A 104 21.37 -1.55 -11.12
C VAL A 104 20.60 -1.43 -12.46
N SER A 105 19.97 -2.50 -12.92
CA SER A 105 19.06 -2.53 -14.07
C SER A 105 17.98 -1.43 -14.11
N LEU A 106 17.39 -1.00 -12.99
CA LEU A 106 16.42 0.12 -13.00
C LEU A 106 17.10 1.46 -13.31
N VAL A 107 18.32 1.63 -12.83
CA VAL A 107 19.16 2.80 -13.12
C VAL A 107 19.55 2.77 -14.59
N ASP A 108 19.97 1.63 -15.10
CA ASP A 108 20.31 1.44 -16.51
C ASP A 108 19.09 1.66 -17.43
N GLN A 109 17.91 1.14 -17.07
CA GLN A 109 16.67 1.36 -17.82
C GLN A 109 16.32 2.83 -17.95
N TYR A 110 16.47 3.59 -16.86
CA TYR A 110 16.26 5.03 -16.89
C TYR A 110 17.31 5.72 -17.76
N ILE A 111 18.61 5.48 -17.51
CA ILE A 111 19.74 6.12 -18.23
C ILE A 111 19.66 5.85 -19.72
N GLN A 112 19.41 4.60 -20.11
CA GLN A 112 19.32 4.17 -21.50
C GLN A 112 17.94 4.46 -22.13
N LYS A 113 16.98 4.99 -21.36
CA LYS A 113 15.61 5.29 -21.80
C LYS A 113 14.93 4.10 -22.48
N LEU A 114 15.16 2.90 -21.93
CA LEU A 114 14.70 1.64 -22.53
C LEU A 114 13.18 1.47 -22.48
N ASP A 115 12.49 2.24 -21.63
CA ASP A 115 11.05 2.13 -21.43
C ASP A 115 10.36 3.50 -21.57
N TRP A 116 9.15 3.50 -22.15
CA TRP A 116 8.26 4.66 -22.25
C TRP A 116 7.93 5.25 -20.88
N GLN A 117 8.02 4.42 -19.82
CA GLN A 117 7.80 4.81 -18.43
C GLN A 117 8.70 5.97 -17.96
N VAL A 118 9.88 6.15 -18.56
CA VAL A 118 10.76 7.31 -18.29
C VAL A 118 10.08 8.64 -18.66
N ARG A 119 9.05 8.59 -19.53
CA ARG A 119 8.28 9.74 -20.02
C ARG A 119 6.82 9.73 -19.53
N GLU A 120 6.46 8.83 -18.61
CA GLU A 120 5.11 8.74 -18.05
C GLU A 120 4.71 10.03 -17.32
N ASN A 121 5.66 10.66 -16.61
CA ASN A 121 5.45 11.95 -15.97
C ASN A 121 5.82 13.09 -16.92
N SER A 122 4.81 13.69 -17.55
CA SER A 122 5.00 14.81 -18.49
C SER A 122 5.61 16.06 -17.87
N ASN A 123 5.52 16.23 -16.54
CA ASN A 123 6.06 17.39 -15.82
C ASN A 123 7.53 17.20 -15.43
N MET A 124 8.14 16.05 -15.75
CA MET A 124 9.49 15.71 -15.31
C MET A 124 10.40 15.38 -16.48
N THR A 125 11.56 16.03 -16.53
CA THR A 125 12.57 15.83 -17.57
C THR A 125 13.65 14.84 -17.12
N PHE A 126 14.32 14.22 -18.11
CA PHE A 126 15.45 13.32 -17.89
C PHE A 126 16.56 14.03 -17.09
N SER A 127 16.68 13.68 -15.82
CA SER A 127 17.57 14.30 -14.85
C SER A 127 17.85 13.34 -13.69
N LEU A 128 18.81 13.68 -12.82
CA LEU A 128 19.08 12.95 -11.57
C LEU A 128 17.86 12.94 -10.64
N GLN A 129 17.14 14.06 -10.55
CA GLN A 129 15.89 14.13 -9.78
C GLN A 129 14.81 13.22 -10.40
N GLY A 130 14.72 13.20 -11.73
CA GLY A 130 13.84 12.28 -12.44
C GLY A 130 14.19 10.81 -12.22
N LEU A 131 15.49 10.47 -12.09
CA LEU A 131 15.94 9.12 -11.77
C LEU A 131 15.48 8.71 -10.36
N ASN A 132 15.71 9.56 -9.36
CA ASN A 132 15.27 9.31 -8.00
C ASN A 132 13.75 9.11 -7.93
N ASN A 133 13.00 9.97 -8.63
CA ASN A 133 11.56 9.83 -8.71
C ASN A 133 11.14 8.56 -9.47
N TYR A 134 11.80 8.20 -10.58
CA TYR A 134 11.51 6.98 -11.33
C TYR A 134 11.68 5.72 -10.47
N ILE A 135 12.80 5.61 -9.74
CA ILE A 135 13.05 4.48 -8.81
C ILE A 135 11.95 4.41 -7.74
N SER A 136 11.66 5.54 -7.08
CA SER A 136 10.61 5.62 -6.05
C SER A 136 9.22 5.26 -6.60
N SER A 137 8.94 5.69 -7.83
CA SER A 137 7.69 5.43 -8.55
C SER A 137 7.50 3.94 -8.81
N GLN A 138 8.54 3.25 -9.28
CA GLN A 138 8.48 1.81 -9.53
C GLN A 138 8.22 1.02 -8.25
N ILE A 139 8.90 1.37 -7.16
CA ILE A 139 8.71 0.72 -5.85
C ILE A 139 7.27 0.91 -5.37
N SER A 140 6.73 2.13 -5.49
CA SER A 140 5.36 2.47 -5.09
C SER A 140 4.33 1.70 -5.92
N ARG A 141 4.51 1.64 -7.25
CA ARG A 141 3.64 0.91 -8.17
C ARG A 141 3.56 -0.58 -7.83
N ILE A 142 4.71 -1.17 -7.55
CA ILE A 142 4.84 -2.56 -7.15
C ILE A 142 4.07 -2.82 -5.85
N TYR A 143 4.24 -1.93 -4.86
CA TYR A 143 3.58 -2.06 -3.58
C TYR A 143 2.06 -2.04 -3.75
N TRP A 144 1.52 -1.06 -4.49
CA TRP A 144 0.10 -0.99 -4.81
C TRP A 144 -0.41 -2.29 -5.45
N LEU A 145 0.22 -2.73 -6.53
CA LEU A 145 -0.26 -3.87 -7.31
C LEU A 145 -0.13 -5.22 -6.61
N ASN A 146 0.88 -5.41 -5.75
CA ASN A 146 1.11 -6.70 -5.11
C ASN A 146 0.56 -6.79 -3.68
N LYS A 147 0.39 -5.66 -3.00
CA LYS A 147 0.00 -5.64 -1.58
C LYS A 147 -1.38 -5.06 -1.33
N ILE A 148 -1.80 -4.04 -2.09
CA ILE A 148 -3.05 -3.33 -1.82
C ILE A 148 -4.16 -3.76 -2.77
N TYR A 149 -3.90 -3.81 -4.08
CA TYR A 149 -4.90 -4.20 -5.05
C TYR A 149 -5.12 -5.71 -5.08
N PRO A 150 -6.37 -6.16 -5.30
CA PRO A 150 -6.67 -7.56 -5.56
C PRO A 150 -5.89 -8.10 -6.78
N PRO A 151 -5.55 -9.41 -6.82
CA PRO A 151 -4.82 -10.02 -7.92
C PRO A 151 -5.47 -9.83 -9.29
N GLU A 152 -6.80 -9.77 -9.35
CA GLU A 152 -7.58 -9.57 -10.57
C GLU A 152 -7.38 -8.16 -11.13
N VAL A 153 -7.37 -7.14 -10.26
CA VAL A 153 -7.12 -5.73 -10.62
C VAL A 153 -5.70 -5.55 -11.12
N LYS A 154 -4.72 -6.17 -10.45
CA LYS A 154 -3.33 -6.18 -10.92
C LYS A 154 -3.23 -6.79 -12.32
N ARG A 155 -3.86 -7.94 -12.54
CA ARG A 155 -3.79 -8.67 -13.80
C ARG A 155 -4.32 -7.82 -14.95
N ALA A 156 -5.53 -7.30 -14.79
CA ALA A 156 -6.14 -6.44 -15.80
C ALA A 156 -5.31 -5.18 -16.10
N HIS A 157 -4.64 -4.62 -15.09
CA HIS A 157 -3.70 -3.52 -15.30
C HIS A 157 -2.46 -3.91 -16.12
N VAL A 158 -1.87 -5.07 -15.81
CA VAL A 158 -0.62 -5.54 -16.44
C VAL A 158 -0.87 -6.07 -17.85
N GLU A 159 -2.01 -6.71 -18.09
CA GLU A 159 -2.43 -7.24 -19.39
C GLU A 159 -2.95 -6.14 -20.34
N GLY A 160 -3.15 -4.92 -19.83
CA GLY A 160 -3.54 -3.75 -20.62
C GLY A 160 -5.05 -3.58 -20.79
N ASP A 161 -5.87 -4.34 -20.07
CA ASP A 161 -7.33 -4.20 -20.07
C ASP A 161 -7.77 -2.82 -19.56
N PHE A 162 -7.04 -2.25 -18.59
CA PHE A 162 -7.14 -0.85 -18.20
C PHE A 162 -5.84 -0.33 -17.58
N HIS A 163 -5.65 0.99 -17.56
CA HIS A 163 -4.50 1.61 -16.92
C HIS A 163 -4.89 2.27 -15.58
N ILE A 164 -4.19 1.94 -14.50
CA ILE A 164 -4.35 2.62 -13.20
C ILE A 164 -3.36 3.77 -13.17
N HIS A 165 -3.88 4.99 -13.13
CA HIS A 165 -3.07 6.20 -13.06
C HIS A 165 -2.43 6.39 -11.67
N ASP A 166 -1.31 7.09 -11.67
CA ASP A 166 -0.63 7.63 -10.48
C ASP A 166 -0.23 6.59 -9.42
N LEU A 167 0.05 5.36 -9.86
CA LEU A 167 0.62 4.31 -9.03
C LEU A 167 2.02 4.65 -8.48
N ASN A 168 2.65 5.70 -9.01
CA ASN A 168 3.91 6.22 -8.52
C ASN A 168 3.83 6.90 -7.15
N LEU A 169 2.63 7.24 -6.66
CA LEU A 169 2.43 7.90 -5.38
C LEU A 169 1.67 6.99 -4.40
N LEU A 170 2.19 6.87 -3.17
CA LEU A 170 1.44 6.28 -2.04
C LEU A 170 0.50 7.33 -1.42
N ALA A 171 -0.38 7.91 -2.24
CA ALA A 171 -1.30 8.97 -1.84
C ALA A 171 -2.65 8.82 -2.54
N VAL A 172 -3.66 9.54 -2.05
CA VAL A 172 -4.95 9.65 -2.74
C VAL A 172 -4.83 10.64 -3.90
N TYR A 173 -5.33 10.24 -5.07
CA TYR A 173 -5.42 11.11 -6.24
C TYR A 173 -6.62 12.06 -6.10
N THR A 174 -6.42 13.36 -6.37
CA THR A 174 -7.49 14.36 -6.30
C THR A 174 -7.39 15.35 -7.46
N TYR A 175 -8.53 15.74 -8.02
CA TYR A 175 -8.66 16.81 -9.02
C TYR A 175 -9.20 18.08 -8.36
N TYR A 176 -8.72 19.25 -8.78
CA TYR A 176 -9.08 20.53 -8.17
C TYR A 176 -10.36 21.13 -8.78
N GLY A 177 -10.99 20.45 -9.74
CA GLY A 177 -12.27 20.79 -10.36
C GLY A 177 -12.21 21.94 -11.38
N LYS A 178 -11.04 22.57 -11.55
CA LYS A 178 -10.80 23.67 -12.52
C LYS A 178 -10.26 23.18 -13.85
N GLU A 179 -9.94 21.89 -13.95
CA GLU A 179 -9.48 21.24 -15.15
C GLU A 179 -10.59 21.25 -16.20
N VAL A 180 -10.20 21.55 -17.43
CA VAL A 180 -11.13 21.72 -18.55
C VAL A 180 -11.40 20.37 -19.21
N VAL A 181 -12.67 20.11 -19.49
CA VAL A 181 -13.18 18.94 -20.20
C VAL A 181 -14.03 19.39 -21.40
N ILE A 182 -13.92 18.64 -22.50
CA ILE A 182 -14.83 18.75 -23.64
C ILE A 182 -15.98 17.79 -23.37
N ALA A 183 -17.19 18.33 -23.17
CA ALA A 183 -18.37 17.55 -22.87
C ALA A 183 -19.49 17.83 -23.86
N TYR A 184 -20.24 16.80 -24.22
CA TYR A 184 -21.52 16.91 -24.89
C TYR A 184 -22.62 16.87 -23.84
N VAL A 185 -23.20 18.03 -23.55
CA VAL A 185 -24.37 18.19 -22.67
C VAL A 185 -25.21 19.34 -23.21
N ASN A 186 -26.37 18.99 -23.76
CA ASN A 186 -27.21 19.92 -24.53
C ASN A 186 -26.41 20.65 -25.64
N GLY A 187 -25.52 19.91 -26.31
CA GLY A 187 -24.56 20.43 -27.29
C GLY A 187 -23.10 20.29 -26.84
N LEU A 188 -22.17 20.51 -27.77
CA LEU A 188 -20.73 20.45 -27.50
C LEU A 188 -20.28 21.68 -26.69
N LYS A 189 -19.59 21.47 -25.58
CA LYS A 189 -19.09 22.53 -24.69
C LYS A 189 -17.68 22.22 -24.21
N LEU A 190 -16.90 23.29 -23.97
CA LEU A 190 -15.61 23.27 -23.28
C LEU A 190 -15.80 23.96 -21.93
N LEU A 191 -15.58 23.24 -20.83
CA LEU A 191 -15.99 23.67 -19.50
C LEU A 191 -15.14 22.99 -18.41
N SER A 192 -15.11 23.53 -17.19
CA SER A 192 -14.44 22.85 -16.08
C SER A 192 -15.28 21.70 -15.53
N PHE A 193 -14.68 20.76 -14.78
CA PHE A 193 -15.47 19.75 -14.05
C PHE A 193 -16.50 20.35 -13.09
N GLU A 194 -16.17 21.50 -12.48
CA GLU A 194 -17.10 22.25 -11.63
C GLU A 194 -18.30 22.77 -12.42
N GLN A 195 -18.06 23.41 -13.56
CA GLN A 195 -19.13 23.85 -14.47
C GLN A 195 -19.93 22.67 -15.02
N LEU A 196 -19.29 21.54 -15.34
CA LEU A 196 -19.97 20.32 -15.79
C LEU A 196 -20.94 19.83 -14.74
N TYR A 197 -20.51 19.81 -13.48
CA TYR A 197 -21.34 19.37 -12.38
C TYR A 197 -22.53 20.32 -12.16
N GLU A 198 -22.35 21.63 -12.32
CA GLU A 198 -23.40 22.64 -12.16
C GLU A 198 -24.49 22.57 -13.23
N ILE A 199 -24.11 22.42 -14.51
CA ILE A 199 -25.06 22.42 -15.65
C ILE A 199 -25.85 21.11 -15.83
N VAL A 200 -25.46 20.06 -15.11
CA VAL A 200 -26.15 18.76 -15.15
C VAL A 200 -27.31 18.83 -14.16
N ASP A 201 -28.53 18.85 -14.68
CA ASP A 201 -29.75 19.08 -13.88
C ASP A 201 -30.19 17.86 -13.06
N GLU A 202 -29.55 16.70 -13.25
CA GLU A 202 -29.83 15.51 -12.49
C GLU A 202 -29.67 15.74 -10.98
N LYS A 203 -30.59 15.12 -10.22
CA LYS A 203 -30.67 15.26 -8.77
C LYS A 203 -29.35 14.88 -8.10
N GLU A 204 -28.92 15.68 -7.14
CA GLU A 204 -27.81 15.33 -6.26
C GLU A 204 -28.24 14.24 -5.28
N GLU A 205 -27.46 13.17 -5.24
CA GLU A 205 -27.54 12.09 -4.26
C GLU A 205 -26.37 12.18 -3.30
N LEU A 206 -26.65 12.13 -2.01
CA LEU A 206 -25.63 12.12 -0.97
C LEU A 206 -24.87 10.80 -1.01
N LEU A 207 -23.55 10.86 -1.23
CA LEU A 207 -22.66 9.70 -1.19
C LEU A 207 -22.03 9.50 0.20
N SER A 208 -21.71 10.59 0.90
CA SER A 208 -21.05 10.55 2.21
C SER A 208 -21.39 11.82 2.98
N GLU A 209 -22.09 11.66 4.11
CA GLU A 209 -22.33 12.75 5.08
C GLU A 209 -21.02 13.30 5.61
N ARG A 210 -20.10 12.41 6.00
CA ARG A 210 -18.78 12.75 6.56
C ARG A 210 -17.96 13.66 5.62
N ASP A 211 -17.97 13.35 4.33
CA ASP A 211 -17.15 14.07 3.35
C ASP A 211 -17.93 15.20 2.65
N SER A 212 -19.21 15.38 2.98
CA SER A 212 -20.14 16.24 2.23
C SER A 212 -20.01 15.98 0.73
N ALA A 213 -20.00 14.69 0.36
CA ALA A 213 -19.81 14.23 -1.00
C ALA A 213 -21.16 13.93 -1.64
N PHE A 214 -21.38 14.47 -2.83
CA PHE A 214 -22.62 14.34 -3.59
C PHE A 214 -22.31 13.79 -4.98
N ALA A 215 -23.23 13.04 -5.56
CA ALA A 215 -23.16 12.56 -6.93
C ALA A 215 -24.40 12.91 -7.73
N LYS A 216 -24.18 13.16 -9.01
CA LYS A 216 -25.24 13.19 -10.04
C LYS A 216 -25.02 12.00 -10.96
N TYR A 217 -26.11 11.39 -11.43
CA TYR A 217 -26.10 10.24 -12.33
C TYR A 217 -26.65 10.63 -13.70
N PRO A 218 -25.85 11.30 -14.55
CA PRO A 218 -26.36 11.86 -15.78
C PRO A 218 -26.78 10.79 -16.79
N LYS A 219 -27.85 11.08 -17.53
CA LYS A 219 -28.31 10.19 -18.61
C LYS A 219 -27.67 10.52 -19.95
N ASN A 220 -27.58 11.82 -20.27
CA ASN A 220 -27.22 12.33 -21.60
C ASN A 220 -25.98 13.25 -21.55
N VAL A 221 -24.99 12.88 -20.75
CA VAL A 221 -23.71 13.59 -20.67
C VAL A 221 -22.62 12.69 -21.23
N PHE A 222 -21.84 13.22 -22.15
CA PHE A 222 -20.69 12.53 -22.72
C PHE A 222 -19.44 13.41 -22.57
N VAL A 223 -18.29 12.80 -22.39
CA VAL A 223 -16.99 13.50 -22.38
C VAL A 223 -16.13 12.96 -23.50
N LEU A 224 -15.32 13.83 -24.11
CA LEU A 224 -14.39 13.42 -25.15
C LEU A 224 -13.21 12.67 -24.53
N ASP A 225 -13.08 11.40 -24.89
CA ASP A 225 -11.92 10.55 -24.65
C ASP A 225 -11.10 10.38 -25.95
N ARG A 226 -9.97 9.68 -25.89
CA ARG A 226 -9.08 9.42 -27.04
C ARG A 226 -9.79 8.78 -28.23
N GLU A 227 -10.75 7.89 -27.97
CA GLU A 227 -11.49 7.14 -29.00
C GLU A 227 -12.85 7.77 -29.36
N GLY A 228 -13.19 8.92 -28.78
CA GLY A 228 -14.43 9.64 -29.05
C GLY A 228 -15.24 9.92 -27.79
N PHE A 229 -16.53 10.20 -27.97
CA PHE A 229 -17.41 10.58 -26.86
C PHE A 229 -17.85 9.37 -26.03
N VAL A 230 -17.50 9.39 -24.75
CA VAL A 230 -17.85 8.34 -23.78
C VAL A 230 -18.92 8.85 -22.83
N ARG A 231 -19.93 8.03 -22.57
CA ARG A 231 -21.02 8.38 -21.66
C ARG A 231 -20.52 8.48 -20.23
N VAL A 232 -20.82 9.60 -19.58
CA VAL A 232 -20.57 9.80 -18.15
C VAL A 232 -21.63 9.05 -17.35
N LYS A 233 -21.19 8.14 -16.47
CA LYS A 233 -22.10 7.39 -15.59
C LYS A 233 -22.42 8.14 -14.29
N ARG A 234 -21.47 8.93 -13.81
CA ARG A 234 -21.54 9.61 -12.51
C ARG A 234 -20.60 10.80 -12.49
N ILE A 235 -21.06 11.92 -11.93
CA ILE A 235 -20.22 13.09 -11.63
C ILE A 235 -20.29 13.30 -10.13
N VAL A 236 -19.14 13.50 -9.47
CA VAL A 236 -19.05 13.61 -8.01
C VAL A 236 -18.53 14.99 -7.64
N LYS A 237 -19.21 15.65 -6.70
CA LYS A 237 -18.76 16.89 -6.07
C LYS A 237 -18.45 16.60 -4.61
N LYS A 238 -17.26 17.00 -4.17
CA LYS A 238 -16.90 17.08 -2.75
C LYS A 238 -16.77 18.53 -2.35
N ARG A 239 -17.17 18.85 -1.12
CA ARG A 239 -17.07 20.21 -0.56
C ARG A 239 -15.60 20.66 -0.57
N LYS A 240 -15.29 21.79 -1.22
CA LYS A 240 -13.93 22.34 -1.39
C LYS A 240 -13.48 23.26 -0.24
N ASP A 241 -14.36 23.61 0.68
CA ASP A 241 -14.13 24.67 1.67
C ASP A 241 -13.36 24.22 2.91
N ARG A 242 -12.37 23.34 2.73
CA ARG A 242 -11.43 23.06 3.80
C ARG A 242 -10.31 24.10 3.72
N ARG A 243 -10.41 25.14 4.55
CA ARG A 243 -9.32 26.11 4.72
C ARG A 243 -8.05 25.34 5.06
N MET A 244 -6.99 25.59 4.29
CA MET A 244 -5.69 25.01 4.54
C MET A 244 -4.98 25.88 5.58
N ARG A 245 -4.47 25.25 6.64
CA ARG A 245 -3.63 25.88 7.65
C ARG A 245 -2.19 25.53 7.42
N PHE A 246 -1.35 26.55 7.58
CA PHE A 246 0.10 26.42 7.57
C PHE A 246 0.53 26.34 9.03
N ILE A 247 0.91 25.14 9.48
CA ILE A 247 1.35 24.92 10.86
C ILE A 247 2.82 24.53 10.82
N ARG A 248 3.64 25.26 11.58
CA ARG A 248 5.06 24.92 11.77
C ARG A 248 5.22 24.17 13.08
N ASN A 249 5.83 23.00 13.02
CA ASN A 249 6.11 22.19 14.20
C ASN A 249 7.39 22.60 14.93
N GLU A 250 7.62 22.02 16.11
CA GLU A 250 8.81 22.28 16.93
C GLU A 250 10.11 21.92 16.20
N GLY A 251 10.09 20.90 15.34
CA GLY A 251 11.20 20.53 14.46
C GLY A 251 11.43 21.49 13.28
N GLY A 252 10.70 22.61 13.24
CA GLY A 252 10.85 23.66 12.23
C GLY A 252 10.24 23.34 10.85
N ARG A 253 9.59 22.17 10.68
CA ARG A 253 8.93 21.79 9.43
C ARG A 253 7.53 22.39 9.35
N SER A 254 7.18 22.91 8.19
CA SER A 254 5.83 23.40 7.90
C SER A 254 5.00 22.29 7.27
N VAL A 255 3.80 22.07 7.80
CA VAL A 255 2.79 21.20 7.21
C VAL A 255 1.59 22.04 6.79
N ILE A 256 1.03 21.70 5.63
CA ILE A 256 -0.18 22.31 5.10
C ILE A 256 -1.29 21.28 5.28
N VAL A 257 -2.25 21.58 6.15
CA VAL A 257 -3.29 20.63 6.56
C VAL A 257 -4.66 21.29 6.52
N THR A 258 -5.73 20.50 6.42
CA THR A 258 -7.10 21.02 6.54
C THR A 258 -7.41 21.42 7.98
N GLU A 259 -8.35 22.33 8.20
CA GLU A 259 -8.72 22.80 9.55
C GLU A 259 -9.16 21.68 10.52
N ASP A 260 -9.76 20.61 10.00
CA ASP A 260 -10.20 19.44 10.76
C ASP A 260 -9.11 18.36 10.93
N HIS A 261 -7.90 18.60 10.41
CA HIS A 261 -6.83 17.62 10.49
C HIS A 261 -6.42 17.40 11.95
N PRO A 262 -6.39 16.15 12.44
CA PRO A 262 -5.97 15.85 13.81
C PRO A 262 -4.47 16.15 13.96
N MET A 263 -4.13 16.88 15.01
CA MET A 263 -2.79 17.29 15.36
C MET A 263 -2.46 16.77 16.76
N ILE A 264 -1.29 16.14 16.88
CA ILE A 264 -0.78 15.69 18.17
C ILE A 264 0.01 16.84 18.81
N THR A 265 -0.49 17.32 19.95
CA THR A 265 0.21 18.30 20.79
C THR A 265 0.70 17.65 22.08
N GLU A 266 1.64 18.30 22.77
CA GLU A 266 2.11 17.86 24.11
C GLU A 266 0.94 17.66 25.11
N LYS A 267 -0.14 18.42 24.95
CA LYS A 267 -1.32 18.39 25.84
C LYS A 267 -2.43 17.46 25.36
N GLY A 268 -2.25 16.75 24.25
CA GLY A 268 -3.25 15.87 23.66
C GLY A 268 -3.54 16.14 22.19
N GLU A 269 -4.52 15.42 21.66
CA GLU A 269 -5.03 15.63 20.31
C GLU A 269 -5.86 16.92 20.23
N LYS A 270 -5.64 17.68 19.17
CA LYS A 270 -6.44 18.85 18.80
C LYS A 270 -6.66 18.83 17.30
N ILE A 271 -7.72 19.47 16.81
CA ILE A 271 -7.82 19.73 15.37
C ILE A 271 -6.95 20.93 14.98
N ALA A 272 -6.46 20.96 13.75
CA ALA A 272 -5.55 21.99 13.24
C ALA A 272 -6.07 23.43 13.42
N SER A 273 -7.40 23.65 13.39
CA SER A 273 -8.02 24.95 13.64
C SER A 273 -7.85 25.45 15.09
N GLU A 274 -7.69 24.54 16.05
CA GLU A 274 -7.54 24.82 17.48
C GLU A 274 -6.08 24.92 17.94
N VAL A 275 -5.13 24.62 17.04
CA VAL A 275 -3.70 24.74 17.34
C VAL A 275 -3.28 26.21 17.36
N VAL A 276 -2.82 26.67 18.52
CA VAL A 276 -2.32 28.04 18.71
C VAL A 276 -0.81 28.07 18.57
N ALA A 277 -0.32 28.77 17.54
CA ALA A 277 1.10 28.98 17.32
C ALA A 277 1.81 29.51 18.58
N ASN A 278 2.99 28.95 18.89
CA ASN A 278 3.82 29.26 20.06
C ASN A 278 3.24 28.88 21.44
N LYS A 279 1.98 28.41 21.54
CA LYS A 279 1.39 27.91 22.79
C LYS A 279 1.21 26.40 22.78
N ASP A 280 0.78 25.85 21.65
CA ASP A 280 0.63 24.42 21.46
C ASP A 280 1.89 23.86 20.79
N LYS A 281 2.69 23.13 21.56
CA LYS A 281 3.84 22.39 21.03
C LYS A 281 3.32 21.20 20.21
N THR A 282 3.43 21.31 18.89
CA THR A 282 3.06 20.24 17.95
C THR A 282 4.24 19.30 17.76
N LEU A 283 4.01 18.03 18.07
CA LEU A 283 5.05 17.00 18.02
C LEU A 283 5.13 16.45 16.60
N THR A 284 6.36 16.16 16.15
CA THR A 284 6.59 15.53 14.85
C THR A 284 7.13 14.14 15.09
N VAL A 285 6.45 13.15 14.53
CA VAL A 285 6.89 11.76 14.63
C VAL A 285 7.81 11.45 13.46
N ASP A 286 9.09 11.23 13.74
CA ASP A 286 9.90 10.42 12.84
C ASP A 286 9.48 8.96 13.03
N ILE A 287 8.60 8.47 12.14
CA ILE A 287 8.07 7.12 12.19
C ILE A 287 9.20 6.09 12.16
N LYS A 288 10.29 6.36 11.44
CA LYS A 288 11.44 5.43 11.35
C LYS A 288 12.19 5.35 12.67
N SER A 289 12.34 6.47 13.38
CA SER A 289 12.92 6.52 14.73
C SER A 289 11.98 5.90 15.78
N LEU A 290 10.69 6.23 15.71
CA LEU A 290 9.67 5.69 16.63
C LEU A 290 9.56 4.18 16.50
N LEU A 291 9.55 3.67 15.26
CA LEU A 291 9.39 2.23 15.00
C LEU A 291 10.70 1.43 15.01
N LYS A 292 11.84 2.07 15.29
CA LYS A 292 13.18 1.43 15.25
C LYS A 292 13.27 0.18 16.13
N ASP A 293 12.57 0.19 17.26
CA ASP A 293 12.55 -0.89 18.26
C ASP A 293 11.14 -1.51 18.45
N GLU A 294 10.15 -1.12 17.63
CA GLU A 294 8.76 -1.60 17.76
C GLU A 294 8.63 -3.03 17.18
N LYS A 295 7.92 -3.89 17.91
CA LYS A 295 7.52 -5.23 17.50
C LYS A 295 6.05 -5.21 17.05
N LEU A 296 5.80 -4.64 15.87
CA LEU A 296 4.47 -4.41 15.25
C LEU A 296 3.54 -5.64 15.12
N PHE A 297 3.98 -6.83 15.56
CA PHE A 297 3.21 -8.07 15.59
C PHE A 297 2.31 -8.23 16.82
N TYR A 298 2.35 -7.33 17.81
CA TYR A 298 1.66 -7.53 19.11
C TYR A 298 0.54 -6.54 19.43
N LYS A 299 0.36 -5.51 18.60
CA LYS A 299 -0.69 -4.51 18.80
C LYS A 299 -1.49 -4.33 17.53
N ASN A 300 -2.82 -4.43 17.65
CA ASN A 300 -3.74 -4.14 16.55
C ASN A 300 -3.80 -2.63 16.25
N GLU A 301 -3.53 -1.78 17.26
CA GLU A 301 -3.51 -0.32 17.17
C GLU A 301 -2.38 0.24 18.06
N ILE A 302 -1.77 1.35 17.64
CA ILE A 302 -0.71 2.04 18.39
C ILE A 302 -1.19 3.45 18.70
N ASP A 303 -1.26 3.78 20.00
CA ASP A 303 -1.41 5.16 20.45
C ASP A 303 -0.08 5.89 20.27
N LEU A 304 -0.02 6.74 19.25
CA LEU A 304 1.18 7.49 18.89
C LEU A 304 1.54 8.52 19.96
N LEU A 305 0.56 9.14 20.63
CA LEU A 305 0.81 10.18 21.62
C LEU A 305 1.50 9.59 22.86
N GLU A 306 1.00 8.48 23.37
CA GLU A 306 1.62 7.79 24.51
C GLU A 306 3.03 7.29 24.19
N GLU A 307 3.27 6.81 22.96
CA GLU A 307 4.59 6.32 22.57
C GLU A 307 5.61 7.45 22.41
N ILE A 308 5.18 8.63 21.95
CA ILE A 308 6.05 9.82 21.90
C ILE A 308 6.40 10.29 23.32
N LYS A 309 5.42 10.35 24.24
CA LYS A 309 5.64 10.78 25.63
C LYS A 309 6.66 9.93 26.37
N LYS A 310 6.72 8.62 26.12
CA LYS A 310 7.74 7.72 26.74
C LYS A 310 9.18 8.04 26.33
N ARG A 311 9.37 8.76 25.23
CA ARG A 311 10.68 9.03 24.63
C ARG A 311 11.13 10.49 24.78
N MET A 312 10.26 11.36 25.28
CA MET A 312 10.61 12.72 25.72
C MET A 312 11.15 12.69 27.14
#